data_AF-A0AA39KZL8-F1
#
_entry.id   AF-A0AA39KZL8-F1
#
_cell.length_a   1.000
_cell.length_b   1.000
_cell.length_c   1.000
_cell.angle_alpha   90.00
_cell.angle_beta   90.00
_cell.angle_gamma   90.00
#
_symmetry.space_group_name_H-M   'P 1'
#
loop_
_entity.id
_entity.type
_entity.pdbx_description
1 polymer ?
#
loop_
_entity_poly.entity_id
_entity_poly.type
_entity_poly.pdbx_seq_one_letter_code
_entity_poly.pdbx_strand_id
1 'polypeptide(L)'
;MCYATDSNLHRFNNSILRISMTMQMSDIHNNMIVVGVKFVAYEGGIHLQIQQSKFILGKLNTNTPVWKKLDDFVHNTNEKMSYGTLSDFSGQLYLDDVMLPPKYVVTGVRFLSRKVPPAGYYLQVHGTPFDLQTGKLDPENSMWFIGGNWEFSKRSDYERDRIEIKNLDHDDPIRCNGYNYDQTTNKFIQFRHSSVTKDAGQSTIPYIDAQPVEIYPAFPLSGIGLFYRERAGCGGYVAPRIFAIDTTQHK
;
A
#
# COMPACT_ATOMS: atom_id res chain seq x y z
N MET A 1 -3.58 -22.93 8.56
CA MET A 1 -3.38 -21.56 8.03
C MET A 1 -2.67 -21.71 6.70
N CYS A 2 -3.35 -21.47 5.57
CA CYS A 2 -2.71 -21.58 4.25
C CYS A 2 -2.06 -20.24 3.91
N TYR A 3 -0.73 -20.22 3.87
CA TYR A 3 0.00 -19.11 3.27
C TYR A 3 -0.10 -19.29 1.75
N ALA A 4 -0.91 -18.47 1.09
CA ALA A 4 -0.85 -18.33 -0.36
C ALA A 4 0.37 -17.45 -0.67
N THR A 5 1.54 -18.08 -0.72
CA THR A 5 2.72 -17.43 -1.28
C THR A 5 2.59 -17.52 -2.80
N ASP A 6 2.47 -16.37 -3.46
CA ASP A 6 2.66 -16.35 -4.91
C ASP A 6 4.12 -16.74 -5.17
N SER A 7 4.31 -17.92 -5.75
CA SER A 7 5.62 -18.52 -6.01
C SER A 7 6.55 -17.64 -6.85
N ASN A 8 6.02 -16.61 -7.51
CA ASN A 8 6.79 -15.62 -8.26
C ASN A 8 7.42 -14.52 -7.39
N LEU A 9 6.89 -14.26 -6.18
CA LEU A 9 7.48 -13.32 -5.23
C LEU A 9 8.75 -13.86 -4.56
N HIS A 10 8.92 -15.19 -4.48
CA HIS A 10 10.09 -15.83 -3.88
C HIS A 10 11.30 -15.95 -4.82
N ARG A 11 11.16 -15.59 -6.11
CA ARG A 11 12.19 -15.80 -7.14
C ARG A 11 12.97 -14.55 -7.53
N PHE A 12 13.09 -13.57 -6.65
CA PHE A 12 14.07 -12.49 -6.84
C PHE A 12 15.45 -13.01 -6.45
N ASN A 13 16.09 -13.73 -7.37
CA ASN A 13 17.41 -14.35 -7.21
C ASN A 13 18.59 -13.35 -7.26
N ASN A 14 18.29 -12.04 -7.18
CA ASN A 14 19.24 -10.95 -7.04
C ASN A 14 18.77 -10.09 -5.87
N SER A 15 19.71 -9.61 -5.06
CA SER A 15 19.52 -8.82 -3.82
C SER A 15 18.80 -7.46 -3.97
N ILE A 16 18.08 -7.26 -5.08
CA ILE A 16 17.46 -6.01 -5.50
C ILE A 16 15.96 -6.26 -5.71
N LEU A 17 15.15 -5.77 -4.76
CA LEU A 17 13.71 -5.76 -4.90
C LEU A 17 13.29 -4.50 -5.67
N ARG A 18 12.46 -4.66 -6.71
CA ARG A 18 11.97 -3.52 -7.50
C ARG A 18 10.55 -3.16 -7.10
N ILE A 19 10.25 -1.88 -6.95
CA ILE A 19 8.92 -1.37 -6.60
C ILE A 19 8.38 -0.48 -7.72
N SER A 20 7.15 -0.72 -8.18
CA SER A 20 6.55 0.04 -9.26
C SER A 20 5.97 1.37 -8.76
N MET A 21 6.26 2.45 -9.47
CA MET A 21 5.66 3.78 -9.25
C MET A 21 4.45 4.03 -10.16
N THR A 22 4.00 3.02 -10.90
CA THR A 22 2.86 3.12 -11.81
C THR A 22 1.59 3.39 -11.03
N MET A 23 0.85 4.44 -11.41
CA MET A 23 -0.42 4.76 -10.75
C MET A 23 -1.49 3.74 -11.06
N GLN A 24 -2.32 3.44 -10.05
CA GLN A 24 -3.46 2.54 -10.15
C GLN A 24 -4.72 3.32 -9.81
N MET A 25 -5.60 3.49 -10.78
CA MET A 25 -6.78 4.37 -10.70
C MET A 25 -8.08 3.59 -10.99
N SER A 26 -9.09 3.80 -10.16
CA SER A 26 -10.45 3.37 -10.48
C SER A 26 -10.99 4.19 -11.65
N ASP A 27 -12.06 3.70 -12.27
CA ASP A 27 -12.75 4.44 -13.32
C ASP A 27 -13.66 5.52 -12.69
N ILE A 28 -13.05 6.63 -12.29
CA ILE A 28 -13.72 7.73 -11.58
C ILE A 28 -14.83 8.39 -12.40
N HIS A 29 -14.69 8.44 -13.73
CA HIS A 29 -15.71 9.00 -14.63
C HIS A 29 -16.93 8.08 -14.75
N ASN A 30 -16.77 6.78 -14.54
CA ASN A 30 -17.87 5.82 -14.40
C ASN A 30 -18.32 5.60 -12.95
N ASN A 31 -17.95 6.52 -12.04
CA ASN A 31 -18.35 6.51 -10.63
C ASN A 31 -17.90 5.25 -9.87
N MET A 32 -16.71 4.75 -10.21
CA MET A 32 -16.09 3.59 -9.57
C MET A 32 -15.13 4.04 -8.47
N ILE A 33 -15.22 3.40 -7.31
CA ILE A 33 -14.36 3.64 -6.15
C ILE A 33 -13.41 2.45 -5.94
N VAL A 34 -12.30 2.68 -5.22
CA VAL A 34 -11.45 1.58 -4.74
C VAL A 34 -12.09 0.96 -3.51
N VAL A 35 -12.16 -0.38 -3.48
CA VAL A 35 -12.74 -1.17 -2.39
C VAL A 35 -11.80 -2.27 -1.87
N GLY A 36 -10.66 -2.44 -2.54
CA GLY A 36 -9.62 -3.37 -2.13
C GLY A 36 -8.28 -3.04 -2.75
N VAL A 37 -7.22 -3.51 -2.12
CA VAL A 37 -5.83 -3.31 -2.53
C VAL A 37 -5.01 -4.55 -2.19
N LYS A 38 -4.00 -4.85 -3.00
CA LYS A 38 -3.04 -5.91 -2.72
C LYS A 38 -1.69 -5.63 -3.37
N PHE A 39 -0.67 -6.32 -2.91
CA PHE A 39 0.58 -6.43 -3.64
C PHE A 39 0.53 -7.57 -4.66
N VAL A 40 1.19 -7.38 -5.80
CA VAL A 40 1.40 -8.43 -6.80
C VAL A 40 2.80 -8.31 -7.40
N ALA A 41 3.42 -9.44 -7.73
CA ALA A 41 4.61 -9.46 -8.58
C ALA A 41 4.19 -9.43 -10.05
N TYR A 42 4.72 -8.47 -10.79
CA TYR A 42 4.47 -8.33 -12.22
C TYR A 42 5.70 -7.71 -12.90
N GLU A 43 6.06 -8.19 -14.09
CA GLU A 43 7.22 -7.72 -14.87
C GLU A 43 8.52 -7.51 -14.07
N GLY A 44 8.78 -8.37 -13.09
CA GLY A 44 10.00 -8.31 -12.28
C GLY A 44 10.02 -7.17 -11.25
N GLY A 45 8.87 -6.63 -10.87
CA GLY A 45 8.71 -5.73 -9.73
C GLY A 45 7.46 -6.00 -8.91
N ILE A 46 7.36 -5.32 -7.77
CA ILE A 46 6.21 -5.32 -6.89
C ILE A 46 5.31 -4.14 -7.25
N HIS A 47 4.03 -4.44 -7.48
CA HIS A 47 3.01 -3.47 -7.81
C HIS A 47 1.93 -3.45 -6.73
N LEU A 48 1.35 -2.28 -6.52
CA LEU A 48 0.00 -2.21 -5.98
C LEU A 48 -0.97 -2.60 -7.09
N GLN A 49 -2.01 -3.33 -6.73
CA GLN A 49 -3.18 -3.58 -7.58
C GLN A 49 -4.42 -3.20 -6.79
N ILE A 50 -5.40 -2.59 -7.46
CA ILE A 50 -6.66 -2.17 -6.85
C ILE A 50 -7.84 -3.01 -7.33
N GLN A 51 -8.79 -3.20 -6.43
CA GLN A 51 -10.13 -3.66 -6.74
C GLN A 51 -11.06 -2.46 -6.76
N GLN A 52 -11.88 -2.37 -7.81
CA GLN A 52 -12.87 -1.31 -7.94
C GLN A 52 -14.29 -1.86 -7.92
N SER A 53 -15.23 -1.03 -7.45
CA SER A 53 -16.66 -1.30 -7.55
C SER A 53 -17.44 0.00 -7.63
N LYS A 54 -18.70 -0.10 -8.07
CA LYS A 54 -19.64 1.00 -7.98
C LYS A 54 -20.24 1.00 -6.58
N PHE A 55 -20.27 2.16 -5.94
CA PHE A 55 -20.97 2.33 -4.68
C PHE A 55 -22.36 2.91 -4.93
N ILE A 56 -23.38 2.30 -4.31
CA ILE A 56 -24.76 2.78 -4.33
C ILE A 56 -25.32 2.62 -2.92
N LEU A 57 -25.58 3.74 -2.24
CA LEU A 57 -26.15 3.72 -0.89
C LEU A 57 -27.56 3.12 -0.91
N GLY A 58 -27.88 2.31 0.11
CA GLY A 58 -29.25 1.82 0.34
C GLY A 58 -29.73 0.71 -0.61
N LYS A 59 -28.87 0.17 -1.47
CA LYS A 59 -29.15 -1.04 -2.27
C LYS A 59 -28.23 -2.18 -1.85
N LEU A 60 -28.74 -3.40 -1.86
CA LEU A 60 -27.89 -4.59 -1.89
C LEU A 60 -26.99 -4.45 -3.10
N ASN A 61 -25.70 -4.23 -2.88
CA ASN A 61 -24.76 -4.02 -3.97
C ASN A 61 -24.61 -5.36 -4.71
N THR A 62 -25.34 -5.53 -5.81
CA THR A 62 -25.28 -6.72 -6.66
C THR A 62 -24.06 -6.70 -7.58
N ASN A 63 -23.30 -5.59 -7.61
CA ASN A 63 -22.08 -5.51 -8.39
C ASN A 63 -20.94 -6.24 -7.69
N THR A 64 -20.42 -7.27 -8.34
CA THR A 64 -19.21 -7.95 -7.94
C THR A 64 -18.01 -7.01 -8.17
N PRO A 65 -17.22 -6.68 -7.13
CA PRO A 65 -15.99 -5.92 -7.29
C PRO A 65 -15.01 -6.60 -8.26
N VAL A 66 -14.26 -5.80 -9.04
CA VAL A 66 -13.35 -6.31 -10.05
C VAL A 66 -11.94 -5.77 -9.81
N TRP A 67 -10.96 -6.68 -9.78
CA TRP A 67 -9.54 -6.33 -9.76
C TRP A 67 -9.13 -5.75 -11.12
N LYS A 68 -8.59 -4.53 -11.14
CA LYS A 68 -8.11 -3.93 -12.39
C LYS A 68 -6.81 -4.60 -12.83
N LYS A 69 -6.70 -4.96 -14.11
CA LYS A 69 -5.45 -5.53 -14.65
C LYS A 69 -4.38 -4.45 -14.68
N LEU A 70 -3.15 -4.82 -14.37
CA LEU A 70 -2.02 -3.88 -14.35
C LEU A 70 -1.72 -3.33 -15.76
N ASP A 71 -1.88 -4.15 -16.79
CA ASP A 71 -1.62 -3.78 -18.19
C ASP A 71 -2.55 -2.68 -18.70
N ASP A 72 -3.79 -2.64 -18.19
CA ASP A 72 -4.77 -1.63 -18.59
C ASP A 72 -4.27 -0.21 -18.29
N PHE A 73 -3.34 -0.04 -17.34
CA PHE A 73 -2.84 1.28 -16.96
C PHE A 73 -1.74 1.78 -17.88
N VAL A 74 -0.77 0.93 -18.21
CA VAL A 74 0.37 1.28 -19.08
C VAL A 74 -0.09 1.65 -20.49
N HIS A 75 -1.09 0.92 -21.00
CA HIS A 75 -1.61 1.14 -22.34
C HIS A 75 -2.50 2.40 -22.43
N ASN A 76 -3.16 2.78 -21.33
CA ASN A 76 -4.11 3.91 -21.34
C ASN A 76 -3.45 5.28 -21.09
N THR A 77 -2.22 5.34 -20.56
CA THR A 77 -1.59 6.62 -20.17
C THR A 77 -0.41 7.04 -21.06
N ASN A 78 0.00 6.22 -22.03
CA ASN A 78 1.30 6.33 -22.73
C ASN A 78 2.51 6.40 -21.77
N GLU A 79 2.33 6.14 -20.47
CA GLU A 79 3.40 6.14 -19.49
C GLU A 79 4.10 4.79 -19.50
N LYS A 80 5.43 4.81 -19.44
CA LYS A 80 6.20 3.59 -19.19
C LYS A 80 6.13 3.25 -17.71
N MET A 81 6.05 1.94 -17.39
CA MET A 81 6.23 1.49 -16.01
C MET A 81 7.58 1.99 -15.49
N SER A 82 7.53 2.68 -14.35
CA SER A 82 8.70 3.23 -13.69
C SER A 82 8.97 2.44 -12.42
N TYR A 83 10.21 2.02 -12.22
CA TYR A 83 10.60 1.17 -11.10
C TYR A 83 11.62 1.87 -10.20
N GLY A 84 11.37 1.77 -8.90
CA GLY A 84 12.33 2.03 -7.85
C GLY A 84 13.06 0.76 -7.42
N THR A 85 14.10 0.92 -6.62
CA THR A 85 14.89 -0.16 -6.03
C THR A 85 14.83 -0.07 -4.51
N LEU A 86 14.52 -1.19 -3.86
CA LEU A 86 14.55 -1.38 -2.41
C LEU A 86 15.72 -2.33 -2.09
N SER A 87 16.63 -1.88 -1.22
CA SER A 87 17.90 -2.56 -0.92
C SER A 87 18.49 -2.08 0.41
N ASP A 88 19.56 -2.74 0.87
CA ASP A 88 20.26 -2.45 2.13
C ASP A 88 20.88 -1.05 2.19
N PHE A 89 21.10 -0.44 1.01
CA PHE A 89 21.82 0.83 0.84
C PHE A 89 20.93 1.96 0.31
N SER A 90 19.75 1.63 -0.24
CA SER A 90 18.88 2.61 -0.88
C SER A 90 17.44 2.13 -0.98
N GLY A 91 16.51 3.08 -0.97
CA GLY A 91 15.09 2.78 -1.13
C GLY A 91 14.42 2.37 0.17
N GLN A 92 14.40 3.28 1.13
CA GLN A 92 13.56 3.14 2.32
C GLN A 92 12.08 3.13 1.90
N LEU A 93 11.30 2.24 2.48
CA LEU A 93 9.84 2.23 2.31
C LEU A 93 9.20 2.80 3.56
N TYR A 94 8.45 3.90 3.40
CA TYR A 94 7.73 4.54 4.49
C TYR A 94 6.38 3.87 4.72
N LEU A 95 6.12 3.54 5.98
CA LEU A 95 4.96 2.79 6.45
C LEU A 95 3.98 3.77 7.11
N ASP A 96 3.28 4.51 6.26
CA ASP A 96 2.34 5.54 6.67
C ASP A 96 0.90 5.13 6.38
N ASP A 97 -0.01 5.65 7.19
CA ASP A 97 -1.44 5.72 6.85
C ASP A 97 -1.72 7.02 6.12
N VAL A 98 -2.32 6.90 4.94
CA VAL A 98 -2.76 8.03 4.15
C VAL A 98 -4.27 8.14 4.30
N MET A 99 -4.69 8.97 5.25
CA MET A 99 -6.10 9.28 5.52
C MET A 99 -6.54 10.47 4.70
N LEU A 100 -7.67 10.32 4.01
CA LEU A 100 -8.27 11.37 3.20
C LEU A 100 -9.09 12.34 4.08
N PRO A 101 -9.26 13.60 3.64
CA PRO A 101 -10.18 14.52 4.27
C PRO A 101 -11.63 14.01 4.27
N PRO A 102 -12.48 14.52 5.17
CA PRO A 102 -13.92 14.32 5.11
C PRO A 102 -14.45 14.61 3.71
N LYS A 103 -15.42 13.79 3.26
CA LYS A 103 -16.03 13.86 1.92
C LYS A 103 -15.11 13.45 0.75
N TYR A 104 -13.93 12.90 1.00
CA TYR A 104 -13.13 12.25 -0.04
C TYR A 104 -13.24 10.72 0.10
N VAL A 105 -13.16 10.03 -1.03
CA VAL A 105 -13.05 8.57 -1.11
C VAL A 105 -11.81 8.16 -1.91
N VAL A 106 -11.22 7.02 -1.55
CA VAL A 106 -10.09 6.48 -2.29
C VAL A 106 -10.50 6.05 -3.69
N THR A 107 -9.79 6.59 -4.68
CA THR A 107 -9.96 6.27 -6.10
C THR A 107 -8.67 5.86 -6.79
N GLY A 108 -7.53 5.85 -6.07
CA GLY A 108 -6.30 5.31 -6.62
C GLY A 108 -5.15 5.27 -5.64
N VAL A 109 -4.07 4.62 -6.05
CA VAL A 109 -2.84 4.46 -5.27
C VAL A 109 -1.61 4.49 -6.17
N ARG A 110 -0.47 4.91 -5.62
CA ARG A 110 0.85 4.77 -6.24
C ARG A 110 1.96 4.85 -5.20
N PHE A 111 3.17 4.49 -5.61
CA PHE A 111 4.38 4.86 -4.88
C PHE A 111 4.98 6.14 -5.45
N LEU A 112 5.26 7.11 -4.57
CA LEU A 112 6.03 8.31 -4.89
C LEU A 112 7.48 8.11 -4.46
N SER A 113 8.43 8.37 -5.36
CA SER A 113 9.84 8.47 -5.01
C SER A 113 10.21 9.91 -4.64
N ARG A 114 10.80 10.10 -3.46
CA ARG A 114 11.45 11.35 -3.06
C ARG A 114 12.96 11.15 -3.05
N LYS A 115 13.67 12.06 -3.72
CA LYS A 115 15.14 12.04 -3.80
C LYS A 115 15.82 12.95 -2.78
N VAL A 116 15.05 13.80 -2.11
CA VAL A 116 15.54 14.70 -1.05
C VAL A 116 15.20 14.11 0.32
N PRO A 117 16.07 14.24 1.33
CA PRO A 117 15.79 13.75 2.68
C PRO A 117 14.47 14.30 3.27
N PRO A 118 13.64 13.46 3.89
CA PRO A 118 13.77 12.00 3.94
C PRO A 118 13.50 11.36 2.56
N ALA A 119 14.51 10.64 2.04
CA ALA A 119 14.51 10.09 0.69
C ALA A 119 14.06 8.62 0.73
N GLY A 120 13.24 8.24 -0.23
CA GLY A 120 12.68 6.89 -0.30
C GLY A 120 11.35 6.84 -1.04
N TYR A 121 10.58 5.80 -0.75
CA TYR A 121 9.30 5.53 -1.39
C TYR A 121 8.17 5.67 -0.40
N TYR A 122 7.17 6.44 -0.81
CA TYR A 122 6.00 6.78 0.00
C TYR A 122 4.75 6.26 -0.69
N LEU A 123 3.83 5.69 0.08
CA LEU A 123 2.48 5.47 -0.41
C LEU A 123 1.82 6.84 -0.68
N GLN A 124 1.26 7.00 -1.87
CA GLN A 124 0.32 8.06 -2.17
C GLN A 124 -1.04 7.48 -2.52
N VAL A 125 -2.08 8.17 -2.05
CA VAL A 125 -3.47 7.78 -2.24
C VAL A 125 -4.16 8.89 -3.00
N HIS A 126 -4.83 8.54 -4.10
CA HIS A 126 -5.65 9.47 -4.84
C HIS A 126 -7.04 9.50 -4.21
N GLY A 127 -7.48 10.68 -3.82
CA GLY A 127 -8.80 10.92 -3.26
C GLY A 127 -9.64 11.73 -4.24
N THR A 128 -10.90 11.35 -4.37
CA THR A 128 -11.91 12.09 -5.16
C THR A 128 -13.04 12.52 -4.21
N PRO A 129 -13.52 13.77 -4.28
CA PRO A 129 -14.68 14.18 -3.51
C PRO A 129 -15.89 13.32 -3.84
N PHE A 130 -16.66 13.02 -2.81
CA PHE A 130 -17.69 12.00 -2.83
C PHE A 130 -18.85 12.41 -1.93
N ASP A 131 -20.05 12.37 -2.52
CA ASP A 131 -21.29 12.57 -1.79
C ASP A 131 -21.78 11.21 -1.26
N LEU A 132 -21.78 11.06 0.06
CA LEU A 132 -22.22 9.84 0.74
C LEU A 132 -23.69 9.50 0.49
N GLN A 133 -24.56 10.51 0.35
CA GLN A 133 -26.00 10.30 0.16
C GLN A 133 -26.30 9.88 -1.29
N THR A 134 -25.71 10.57 -2.26
CA THR A 134 -25.97 10.30 -3.69
C THR A 134 -25.05 9.24 -4.27
N GLY A 135 -23.94 8.94 -3.61
CA GLY A 135 -22.89 8.04 -4.10
C GLY A 135 -22.07 8.61 -5.26
N LYS A 136 -22.19 9.91 -5.56
CA LYS A 136 -21.56 10.53 -6.73
C LYS A 136 -20.16 11.03 -6.45
N LEU A 137 -19.24 10.75 -7.37
CA LEU A 137 -17.90 11.32 -7.42
C LEU A 137 -17.87 12.65 -8.14
N ASP A 138 -16.92 13.50 -7.76
CA ASP A 138 -16.55 14.73 -8.46
C ASP A 138 -15.09 14.65 -8.97
N PRO A 139 -14.86 14.04 -10.15
CA PRO A 139 -13.52 13.78 -10.68
C PRO A 139 -12.64 15.04 -10.81
N GLU A 140 -13.22 16.20 -11.11
CA GLU A 140 -12.51 17.45 -11.39
C GLU A 140 -11.79 18.00 -10.16
N ASN A 141 -12.26 17.65 -8.97
CA ASN A 141 -11.70 18.09 -7.69
C ASN A 141 -10.86 16.99 -7.01
N SER A 142 -10.40 15.99 -7.77
CA SER A 142 -9.56 14.92 -7.24
C SER A 142 -8.11 15.36 -7.01
N MET A 143 -7.43 14.73 -6.06
CA MET A 143 -6.04 15.03 -5.77
C MET A 143 -5.27 13.88 -5.10
N TRP A 144 -3.94 13.96 -5.11
CA TRP A 144 -3.06 13.00 -4.46
C TRP A 144 -2.69 13.43 -3.03
N PHE A 145 -2.78 12.48 -2.11
CA PHE A 145 -2.44 12.59 -0.70
C PHE A 145 -1.24 11.69 -0.37
N ILE A 146 -0.51 12.04 0.69
CA ILE A 146 0.64 11.28 1.22
C ILE A 146 0.51 11.19 2.73
N GLY A 147 1.25 10.26 3.35
CA GLY A 147 1.26 10.03 4.80
C GLY A 147 1.44 11.30 5.63
N GLY A 148 0.68 11.36 6.72
CA GLY A 148 0.45 12.56 7.54
C GLY A 148 -1.06 12.83 7.60
N ASN A 149 -1.60 13.19 8.76
CA ASN A 149 -3.02 13.53 8.86
C ASN A 149 -3.30 14.73 7.94
N TRP A 150 -4.38 14.69 7.15
CA TRP A 150 -4.77 15.79 6.25
C TRP A 150 -4.94 17.11 7.02
N GLU A 151 -5.36 17.06 8.29
CA GLU A 151 -5.40 18.19 9.22
C GLU A 151 -4.00 18.70 9.64
N PHE A 152 -2.98 17.84 9.53
CA PHE A 152 -1.60 18.07 9.96
C PHE A 152 -0.62 18.21 8.78
N SER A 153 -1.11 18.65 7.62
CA SER A 153 -0.28 19.14 6.48
C SER A 153 0.68 20.29 6.84
N LYS A 154 0.70 20.71 8.12
CA LYS A 154 1.75 21.52 8.73
C LYS A 154 2.48 20.72 9.81
N ARG A 155 3.56 20.02 9.47
CA ARG A 155 4.77 19.95 10.32
C ARG A 155 5.90 19.20 9.62
N SER A 156 7.01 19.92 9.45
CA SER A 156 8.35 19.37 9.26
C SER A 156 8.76 18.37 10.36
N ASP A 157 8.00 18.21 11.45
CA ASP A 157 8.29 17.27 12.55
C ASP A 157 7.90 15.82 12.22
N TYR A 158 6.77 15.59 11.53
CA TYR A 158 6.33 14.22 11.17
C TYR A 158 7.36 13.52 10.27
N GLU A 159 8.05 14.29 9.43
CA GLU A 159 9.12 13.77 8.59
C GLU A 159 10.48 13.65 9.30
N ARG A 160 10.70 14.38 10.42
CA ARG A 160 11.97 14.42 11.15
C ARG A 160 12.14 13.30 12.17
N ASP A 161 11.05 12.86 12.81
CA ASP A 161 11.09 11.86 13.89
C ASP A 161 10.71 10.44 13.44
N ARG A 162 10.95 10.11 12.17
CA ARG A 162 10.61 8.78 11.62
C ARG A 162 11.51 7.70 12.24
N ILE A 163 10.89 6.61 12.69
CA ILE A 163 11.61 5.52 13.37
C ILE A 163 11.93 4.42 12.36
N GLU A 164 13.22 4.07 12.26
CA GLU A 164 13.64 2.90 11.52
C GLU A 164 13.22 1.62 12.27
N ILE A 165 12.57 0.71 11.56
CA ILE A 165 12.38 -0.65 12.04
C ILE A 165 13.70 -1.39 11.92
N LYS A 166 14.34 -1.65 13.06
CA LYS A 166 15.61 -2.37 13.12
C LYS A 166 15.37 -3.86 12.91
N ASN A 167 15.66 -4.34 11.70
CA ASN A 167 15.57 -5.74 11.30
C ASN A 167 16.96 -6.40 11.09
N LEU A 168 18.00 -5.84 11.71
CA LEU A 168 19.36 -6.38 11.64
C LEU A 168 19.42 -7.75 12.33
N ASP A 169 20.07 -8.72 11.67
CA ASP A 169 20.23 -10.09 12.18
C ASP A 169 18.91 -10.83 12.47
N HIS A 170 17.83 -10.42 11.81
CA HIS A 170 16.55 -11.11 11.87
C HIS A 170 16.54 -12.37 10.99
N ASP A 171 15.89 -13.42 11.47
CA ASP A 171 15.76 -14.69 10.74
C ASP A 171 14.71 -14.60 9.61
N ASP A 172 14.71 -15.60 8.73
CA ASP A 172 13.71 -15.75 7.67
C ASP A 172 12.28 -15.78 8.28
N PRO A 173 11.36 -14.89 7.83
CA PRO A 173 10.00 -14.82 8.34
C PRO A 173 9.22 -16.15 8.27
N ILE A 174 9.57 -17.07 7.36
CA ILE A 174 8.90 -18.38 7.22
C ILE A 174 9.31 -19.35 8.34
N ARG A 175 10.49 -19.16 8.95
CA ARG A 175 10.98 -20.00 10.06
C ARG A 175 10.39 -19.59 11.41
N CYS A 176 9.60 -18.52 11.44
CA CYS A 176 9.03 -17.95 12.64
C CYS A 176 7.52 -18.25 12.77
N ASN A 177 7.12 -18.84 13.90
CA ASN A 177 5.71 -19.08 14.21
C ASN A 177 5.10 -17.94 15.04
N GLY A 178 3.90 -17.47 14.69
CA GLY A 178 3.17 -16.43 15.42
C GLY A 178 3.67 -15.00 15.15
N TYR A 179 2.79 -14.01 15.32
CA TYR A 179 3.05 -12.61 14.94
C TYR A 179 2.57 -11.66 16.02
N ASN A 180 3.37 -10.64 16.32
CA ASN A 180 2.92 -9.47 17.05
C ASN A 180 2.51 -8.40 16.03
N TYR A 181 1.35 -7.78 16.27
CA TYR A 181 0.89 -6.67 15.46
C TYR A 181 1.37 -5.37 16.10
N ASP A 182 2.39 -4.79 15.50
CA ASP A 182 2.69 -3.40 15.74
C ASP A 182 1.85 -2.55 14.78
N GLN A 183 0.89 -1.81 15.33
CA GLN A 183 0.01 -0.92 14.56
C GLN A 183 0.50 0.52 14.52
N THR A 184 1.65 0.81 15.15
CA THR A 184 2.19 2.17 15.22
C THR A 184 2.63 2.66 13.84
N THR A 185 2.32 3.92 13.55
CA THR A 185 2.66 4.62 12.30
C THR A 185 3.98 5.37 12.46
N ASN A 186 4.35 6.17 11.46
CA ASN A 186 5.57 7.01 11.47
C ASN A 186 6.87 6.19 11.46
N LYS A 187 6.84 5.07 10.73
CA LYS A 187 7.96 4.15 10.60
C LYS A 187 8.43 4.05 9.17
N PHE A 188 9.66 3.61 9.02
CA PHE A 188 10.16 3.17 7.73
C PHE A 188 10.95 1.90 7.90
N ILE A 189 11.06 1.16 6.80
CA ILE A 189 11.82 -0.09 6.76
C ILE A 189 12.79 -0.07 5.60
N GLN A 190 13.95 -0.67 5.83
CA GLN A 190 14.94 -0.97 4.82
C GLN A 190 14.89 -2.46 4.49
N PHE A 191 14.93 -2.78 3.21
CA PHE A 191 15.02 -4.15 2.75
C PHE A 191 16.47 -4.59 2.87
N ARG A 192 16.70 -5.74 3.50
CA ARG A 192 18.04 -6.22 3.85
C ARG A 192 18.17 -7.72 3.71
N HIS A 193 19.39 -8.22 3.71
CA HIS A 193 19.59 -9.66 3.90
C HIS A 193 19.17 -10.10 5.32
N SER A 194 18.70 -11.33 5.44
CA SER A 194 18.45 -12.02 6.71
C SER A 194 19.75 -12.36 7.46
N SER A 195 19.63 -12.88 8.68
CA SER A 195 20.78 -13.19 9.54
C SER A 195 21.80 -14.14 8.91
N VAL A 196 23.03 -13.67 8.73
CA VAL A 196 24.16 -14.51 8.28
C VAL A 196 24.38 -15.70 9.21
N THR A 197 24.11 -15.56 10.51
CA THR A 197 24.33 -16.64 11.49
C THR A 197 23.19 -17.65 11.55
N LYS A 198 21.96 -17.27 11.19
CA LYS A 198 20.78 -18.15 11.26
C LYS A 198 20.40 -18.77 9.93
N ASP A 199 20.63 -18.08 8.81
CA ASP A 199 20.29 -18.59 7.47
C ASP A 199 21.31 -18.23 6.39
N ALA A 200 22.53 -17.85 6.77
CA ALA A 200 23.59 -17.42 5.85
C ALA A 200 23.23 -16.20 4.99
N GLY A 201 22.22 -15.41 5.39
CA GLY A 201 21.81 -14.19 4.69
C GLY A 201 21.21 -14.47 3.31
N GLN A 202 20.55 -15.62 3.15
CA GLN A 202 20.02 -16.08 1.88
C GLN A 202 18.70 -15.40 1.47
N SER A 203 18.04 -14.73 2.40
CA SER A 203 16.71 -14.14 2.19
C SER A 203 16.76 -12.62 2.20
N THR A 204 15.91 -11.96 1.41
CA THR A 204 15.68 -10.51 1.52
C THR A 204 14.46 -10.25 2.40
N ILE A 205 14.64 -9.55 3.51
CA ILE A 205 13.61 -9.22 4.50
C ILE A 205 13.36 -7.70 4.51
N PRO A 206 12.13 -7.24 4.81
CA PRO A 206 10.95 -8.04 5.08
C PRO A 206 10.36 -8.68 3.81
N TYR A 207 9.49 -9.67 3.97
CA TYR A 207 8.69 -10.17 2.86
C TYR A 207 7.50 -9.26 2.57
N ILE A 208 6.98 -9.32 1.34
CA ILE A 208 5.77 -8.62 0.93
C ILE A 208 4.58 -9.55 1.08
N ASP A 209 3.55 -9.12 1.81
CA ASP A 209 2.30 -9.86 1.93
C ASP A 209 1.39 -9.58 0.71
N ALA A 210 1.24 -10.57 -0.16
CA ALA A 210 0.42 -10.47 -1.37
C ALA A 210 -1.07 -10.75 -1.13
N GLN A 211 -1.49 -11.00 0.11
CA GLN A 211 -2.89 -11.25 0.43
C GLN A 211 -3.75 -10.02 0.11
N PRO A 212 -4.93 -10.23 -0.51
CA PRO A 212 -5.85 -9.12 -0.77
C PRO A 212 -6.43 -8.58 0.53
N VAL A 213 -6.52 -7.25 0.59
CA VAL A 213 -7.24 -6.54 1.64
C VAL A 213 -8.38 -5.79 0.97
N GLU A 214 -9.60 -6.28 1.17
CA GLU A 214 -10.81 -5.82 0.49
C GLU A 214 -11.99 -5.79 1.47
N ILE A 215 -12.99 -4.94 1.18
CA ILE A 215 -14.24 -4.88 1.95
C ILE A 215 -15.36 -5.51 1.14
N TYR A 216 -16.05 -6.47 1.76
CA TYR A 216 -17.28 -7.05 1.25
C TYR A 216 -18.42 -6.93 2.28
N PRO A 217 -19.60 -6.39 1.89
CA PRO A 217 -19.91 -5.80 0.59
C PRO A 217 -19.11 -4.52 0.32
N ALA A 218 -18.89 -4.20 -0.96
CA ALA A 218 -18.10 -3.04 -1.38
C ALA A 218 -18.53 -1.74 -0.67
N PHE A 219 -17.57 -1.08 -0.03
CA PHE A 219 -17.80 0.13 0.77
C PHE A 219 -16.73 1.20 0.52
N PRO A 220 -17.06 2.50 0.57
CA PRO A 220 -16.12 3.60 0.40
C PRO A 220 -14.97 3.56 1.42
N LEU A 221 -13.75 3.73 0.92
CA LEU A 221 -12.56 3.83 1.76
C LEU A 221 -12.21 5.29 2.03
N SER A 222 -11.89 5.60 3.30
CA SER A 222 -11.36 6.89 3.77
C SER A 222 -9.84 6.95 3.73
N GLY A 223 -9.15 5.83 3.51
CA GLY A 223 -7.70 5.81 3.45
C GLY A 223 -7.12 4.44 3.13
N ILE A 224 -5.83 4.45 2.81
CA ILE A 224 -5.01 3.24 2.65
C ILE A 224 -3.67 3.50 3.37
N GLY A 225 -3.16 2.45 4.01
CA GLY A 225 -1.86 2.49 4.67
C GLY A 225 -1.01 1.28 4.37
N LEU A 226 0.25 1.37 4.75
CA LEU A 226 1.16 0.23 4.83
C LEU A 226 1.54 0.01 6.28
N PHE A 227 1.57 -1.26 6.69
CA PHE A 227 2.05 -1.62 8.00
C PHE A 227 3.04 -2.78 7.91
N TYR A 228 3.82 -2.93 8.96
CA TYR A 228 4.77 -4.00 9.11
C TYR A 228 4.36 -4.86 10.31
N ARG A 229 4.29 -6.17 10.09
CA ARG A 229 4.05 -7.15 11.14
C ARG A 229 5.28 -8.02 11.33
N GLU A 230 5.66 -8.24 12.57
CA GLU A 230 6.81 -9.08 12.88
C GLU A 230 6.63 -9.87 14.16
N ARG A 231 7.57 -10.80 14.36
CA ARG A 231 7.85 -11.39 15.65
C ARG A 231 9.27 -10.98 16.03
N ALA A 232 9.51 -10.76 17.32
CA ALA A 232 10.84 -10.40 17.81
C ALA A 232 11.92 -11.36 17.25
N GLY A 233 12.91 -10.78 16.56
CA GLY A 233 14.01 -11.52 15.94
C GLY A 233 13.72 -12.12 14.54
N CYS A 234 12.59 -11.79 13.92
CA CYS A 234 12.16 -12.30 12.61
C CYS A 234 11.98 -11.17 11.60
N GLY A 235 12.27 -11.42 10.32
CA GLY A 235 12.31 -10.38 9.30
C GLY A 235 10.97 -9.74 8.94
N GLY A 236 9.86 -10.31 9.39
CA GLY A 236 8.50 -9.77 9.25
C GLY A 236 7.96 -9.65 7.82
N TYR A 237 6.80 -8.99 7.71
CA TYR A 237 6.06 -8.79 6.48
C TYR A 237 5.54 -7.36 6.37
N VAL A 238 5.63 -6.77 5.17
CA VAL A 238 4.94 -5.52 4.81
C VAL A 238 3.63 -5.87 4.13
N ALA A 239 2.54 -5.29 4.61
CA ALA A 239 1.19 -5.55 4.11
C ALA A 239 0.41 -4.23 3.94
N PRO A 240 -0.53 -4.16 2.97
CA PRO A 240 -1.45 -3.05 2.89
C PRO A 240 -2.52 -3.16 3.97
N ARG A 241 -3.08 -2.01 4.37
CA ARG A 241 -4.32 -1.93 5.16
C ARG A 241 -5.23 -0.86 4.61
N ILE A 242 -6.53 -1.00 4.85
CA ILE A 242 -7.55 -0.09 4.34
C ILE A 242 -8.41 0.46 5.48
N PHE A 243 -8.92 1.66 5.30
CA PHE A 243 -9.78 2.34 6.26
C PHE A 243 -11.11 2.65 5.58
N ALA A 244 -12.22 2.21 6.18
CA ALA A 244 -13.56 2.52 5.67
C ALA A 244 -13.97 3.95 6.08
N ILE A 245 -14.87 4.57 5.33
CA ILE A 245 -15.49 5.84 5.76
C ILE A 245 -16.31 5.62 7.04
N ASP A 246 -16.11 6.49 8.03
CA ASP A 246 -16.96 6.56 9.21
C ASP A 246 -18.23 7.37 8.90
N THR A 247 -19.36 6.68 8.77
CA THR A 247 -20.64 7.32 8.46
C THR A 247 -21.28 8.06 9.65
N THR A 248 -20.75 7.90 10.87
CA THR A 248 -21.31 8.54 12.07
C THR A 248 -20.92 10.01 12.20
N GLN A 249 -19.79 10.41 11.62
CA GLN A 249 -19.30 11.80 11.59
C GLN A 249 -19.99 12.68 10.53
N HIS A 250 -20.96 12.11 9.80
CA HIS A 250 -21.65 12.74 8.67
C HIS A 250 -23.18 12.78 8.83
N LYS A 251 -23.67 12.65 10.07
CA LYS A 251 -25.09 12.84 10.43
C LYS A 251 -25.39 14.27 10.86
#